data_AF-A0A1F2ZK32-F1
#
_entry.id   AF-A0A1F2ZK32-F1
#
_cell.length_a   1.000
_cell.length_b   1.000
_cell.length_c   1.000
_cell.angle_alpha   90.00
_cell.angle_beta   90.00
_cell.angle_gamma   90.00
#
_symmetry.space_group_name_H-M   'P 1'
#
loop_
_entity.id
_entity.type
_entity.pdbx_description
1 polymer ?
#
loop_
_entity_poly.entity_id
_entity_poly.type
_entity_poly.pdbx_seq_one_letter_code
_entity_poly.pdbx_strand_id
1 'polypeptide(L)'
;MLEKDFYQLCESALLGLAEAIELKDTNSQFDVEYSDGILKIVIVATNKTYIINRNSGNQKIWYSSPFSGADYFSFDEKNKNWRSAKGEELSPKLFSELKTFLK
;
A
#
# COMPACT_ATOMS: atom_id res chain seq x y z
N MET A 1 19.51 -3.43 -6.05
CA MET A 1 18.52 -4.49 -5.81
C MET A 1 18.32 -5.24 -7.11
N LEU A 2 18.34 -6.58 -7.11
CA LEU A 2 18.01 -7.35 -8.31
C LEU A 2 16.49 -7.28 -8.56
N GLU A 3 16.07 -7.49 -9.80
CA GLU A 3 14.63 -7.45 -10.14
C GLU A 3 13.82 -8.46 -9.31
N LYS A 4 14.31 -9.69 -9.17
CA LYS A 4 13.65 -10.72 -8.36
C LYS A 4 13.46 -10.27 -6.91
N ASP A 5 14.47 -9.65 -6.30
CA ASP A 5 14.41 -9.17 -4.93
C ASP A 5 13.35 -8.06 -4.80
N PHE A 6 13.33 -7.13 -5.76
CA PHE A 6 12.33 -6.07 -5.82
C PHE A 6 10.90 -6.63 -5.88
N TYR A 7 10.67 -7.65 -6.72
CA TYR A 7 9.35 -8.27 -6.86
C TYR A 7 8.91 -8.92 -5.54
N GLN A 8 9.80 -9.66 -4.89
CA GLN A 8 9.52 -10.32 -3.61
C GLN A 8 9.25 -9.31 -2.48
N LEU A 9 10.02 -8.21 -2.43
CA LEU A 9 9.82 -7.15 -1.44
C LEU A 9 8.51 -6.39 -1.66
N CYS A 10 8.13 -6.14 -2.91
CA CYS A 10 6.84 -5.53 -3.22
C CYS A 10 5.70 -6.47 -2.87
N GLU A 11 5.78 -7.74 -3.27
CA GLU A 11 4.75 -8.73 -2.98
C GLU A 11 4.53 -8.88 -1.47
N SER A 12 5.60 -9.06 -0.70
CA SER A 12 5.53 -9.14 0.76
C SER A 12 4.88 -7.91 1.38
N ALA A 13 5.21 -6.70 0.89
CA ALA A 13 4.64 -5.48 1.41
C ALA A 13 3.16 -5.31 1.05
N LEU A 14 2.78 -5.53 -0.21
CA LEU A 14 1.42 -5.32 -0.68
C LEU A 14 0.46 -6.39 -0.15
N LEU A 15 0.87 -7.65 -0.13
CA LEU A 15 0.08 -8.73 0.46
C LEU A 15 -0.09 -8.50 1.97
N GLY A 16 0.99 -8.14 2.68
CA GLY A 16 0.91 -7.84 4.11
C GLY A 16 0.02 -6.64 4.44
N LEU A 17 -0.08 -5.64 3.55
CA LEU A 17 -1.05 -4.55 3.70
C LEU A 17 -2.48 -5.04 3.51
N ALA A 18 -2.74 -5.86 2.50
CA ALA A 18 -4.06 -6.43 2.24
C ALA A 18 -4.57 -7.23 3.45
N GLU A 19 -3.76 -8.19 3.92
CA GLU A 19 -4.06 -9.02 5.09
C GLU A 19 -4.29 -8.16 6.35
N ALA A 20 -3.45 -7.15 6.56
CA ALA A 20 -3.58 -6.28 7.73
C ALA A 20 -4.81 -5.36 7.68
N ILE A 21 -5.35 -5.05 6.49
CA ILE A 21 -6.63 -4.34 6.36
C ILE A 21 -7.78 -5.29 6.65
N GLU A 22 -7.81 -6.46 6.01
CA GLU A 22 -8.85 -7.46 6.22
C GLU A 22 -8.97 -7.87 7.69
N LEU A 23 -7.84 -8.05 8.38
CA LEU A 23 -7.83 -8.37 9.82
C LEU A 23 -8.40 -7.26 10.71
N LYS A 24 -8.27 -5.99 10.30
CA LYS A 24 -8.74 -4.84 11.09
C LYS A 24 -10.14 -4.38 10.70
N ASP A 25 -10.61 -4.76 9.52
CA ASP A 25 -11.93 -4.38 9.01
C ASP A 25 -13.05 -5.28 9.55
N THR A 26 -13.43 -5.03 10.79
CA THR A 26 -14.50 -5.78 11.48
C THR A 26 -15.90 -5.51 10.92
N ASN A 27 -16.06 -4.43 10.16
CA ASN A 27 -17.36 -3.90 9.73
C ASN A 27 -17.54 -3.97 8.20
N SER A 28 -16.65 -4.68 7.48
CA SER A 28 -16.65 -4.80 6.02
C SER A 28 -16.75 -3.44 5.31
N GLN A 29 -15.98 -2.47 5.80
CA GLN A 29 -15.92 -1.12 5.23
C GLN A 29 -15.04 -1.03 3.99
N PHE A 30 -14.20 -2.02 3.75
CA PHE A 30 -13.30 -2.09 2.62
C PHE A 30 -13.56 -3.32 1.76
N ASP A 31 -13.50 -3.12 0.45
CA ASP A 31 -13.32 -4.19 -0.53
C ASP A 31 -11.86 -4.16 -0.97
N VAL A 32 -11.11 -5.21 -0.60
CA VAL A 32 -9.65 -5.31 -0.76
C VAL A 32 -9.34 -6.39 -1.76
N GLU A 33 -8.55 -6.07 -2.77
CA GLU A 33 -8.12 -7.00 -3.80
C GLU A 33 -6.62 -6.83 -4.06
N TYR A 34 -5.86 -7.92 -3.93
CA TYR A 34 -4.47 -7.97 -4.36
C TYR A 34 -4.32 -8.93 -5.53
N SER A 35 -3.79 -8.43 -6.66
CA SER A 35 -3.56 -9.23 -7.87
C SER A 35 -2.36 -8.69 -8.65
N ASP A 36 -1.42 -9.58 -8.98
CA ASP A 36 -0.19 -9.30 -9.76
C ASP A 36 0.52 -7.98 -9.40
N GLY A 37 0.81 -7.80 -8.11
CA GLY A 37 1.52 -6.61 -7.63
C GLY A 37 0.68 -5.33 -7.65
N ILE A 38 -0.64 -5.44 -7.77
CA ILE A 38 -1.60 -4.33 -7.64
C ILE A 38 -2.49 -4.62 -6.43
N LEU A 39 -2.45 -3.73 -5.44
CA LEU A 39 -3.37 -3.69 -4.32
C LEU A 39 -4.42 -2.60 -4.57
N LYS A 40 -5.67 -3.00 -4.69
CA LYS A 40 -6.83 -2.14 -4.80
C LYS A 40 -7.61 -2.19 -3.48
N ILE A 41 -7.97 -1.02 -2.96
CA ILE A 41 -8.79 -0.91 -1.74
C ILE A 41 -9.91 0.07 -2.03
N VAL A 42 -11.17 -0.39 -1.96
CA VAL A 42 -12.35 0.44 -2.16
C VAL A 42 -13.02 0.68 -0.82
N ILE A 43 -13.25 1.94 -0.48
CA ILE A 43 -14.05 2.32 0.70
C ILE A 43 -15.53 2.22 0.33
N VAL A 44 -16.22 1.19 0.84
CA VAL A 44 -17.60 0.84 0.45
C VAL A 44 -18.55 2.03 0.59
N ALA A 45 -18.47 2.76 1.70
CA ALA A 45 -19.38 3.87 1.99
C ALA A 45 -19.27 5.07 1.03
N THR A 46 -18.13 5.23 0.35
CA THR A 46 -17.85 6.43 -0.47
C THR A 46 -17.44 6.12 -1.91
N ASN A 47 -17.23 4.84 -2.23
CA ASN A 47 -16.66 4.36 -3.49
C ASN A 47 -15.30 4.99 -3.85
N LYS A 48 -14.60 5.55 -2.86
CA LYS A 48 -13.24 6.06 -3.01
C LYS A 48 -12.27 4.88 -3.09
N THR A 49 -11.34 4.94 -4.03
CA THR A 49 -10.45 3.83 -4.34
C THR A 49 -8.99 4.22 -4.15
N TYR A 50 -8.25 3.40 -3.43
CA TYR A 50 -6.79 3.38 -3.44
C TYR A 50 -6.28 2.40 -4.48
N ILE A 51 -5.20 2.77 -5.15
CA ILE A 51 -4.41 1.86 -5.99
C ILE A 51 -2.96 1.96 -5.53
N ILE A 52 -2.41 0.86 -5.05
CA ILE A 52 -1.03 0.76 -4.61
C ILE A 52 -0.39 -0.38 -5.39
N ASN A 53 0.59 -0.10 -6.25
CA ASN A 53 1.16 -1.13 -7.12
C ASN A 53 2.68 -1.12 -7.18
N ARG A 54 3.23 -2.27 -7.59
CA ARG A 54 4.62 -2.44 -7.99
C ARG A 54 4.84 -1.68 -9.30
N ASN A 55 5.83 -0.78 -9.30
CA ASN A 55 6.28 -0.07 -10.49
C ASN A 55 7.69 -0.53 -10.89
N SER A 56 7.76 -1.50 -11.80
CA SER A 56 9.04 -2.08 -12.25
C SER A 56 9.92 -1.09 -13.03
N GLY A 57 9.34 -0.06 -13.66
CA GLY A 57 10.09 0.91 -14.46
C GLY A 57 11.07 1.77 -13.64
N ASN A 58 10.78 1.99 -12.36
CA ASN A 58 11.64 2.76 -11.45
C ASN A 58 11.97 2.04 -10.14
N GLN A 59 11.60 0.75 -10.02
CA GLN A 59 11.77 -0.06 -8.80
C GLN A 59 11.19 0.61 -7.54
N LYS A 60 9.95 1.11 -7.65
CA LYS A 60 9.23 1.71 -6.52
C LYS A 60 7.85 1.07 -6.37
N ILE A 61 7.25 1.31 -5.22
CA ILE A 61 5.79 1.19 -5.08
C ILE A 61 5.18 2.53 -5.44
N TRP A 62 4.26 2.55 -6.41
CA TRP A 62 3.42 3.71 -6.66
C TRP A 62 2.17 3.63 -5.79
N TYR A 63 1.85 4.74 -5.15
CA TYR A 63 0.76 4.87 -4.21
C TYR A 63 -0.19 5.94 -4.72
N SER A 64 -1.43 5.58 -4.98
CA SER A 64 -2.51 6.49 -5.38
C SER A 64 -3.57 6.50 -4.31
N SER A 65 -3.69 7.64 -3.60
CA SER A 65 -4.74 7.88 -2.61
C SER A 65 -5.79 8.84 -3.16
N PRO A 66 -7.09 8.58 -2.90
CA PRO A 66 -8.17 9.50 -3.23
C PRO A 66 -8.20 10.73 -2.31
N PHE A 67 -7.31 10.82 -1.32
CA PHE A 67 -7.20 11.94 -0.37
C PHE A 67 -5.88 12.70 -0.49
N SER A 68 -4.75 11.98 -0.57
CA SER A 68 -3.41 12.57 -0.57
C SER A 68 -2.74 12.60 -1.95
N GLY A 69 -3.39 12.03 -2.97
CA GLY A 69 -2.86 11.99 -4.33
C GLY A 69 -1.81 10.90 -4.52
N ALA A 70 -0.90 11.14 -5.47
CA ALA A 70 0.15 10.19 -5.83
C ALA A 70 1.41 10.35 -4.96
N ASP A 71 2.02 9.24 -4.58
CA ASP A 71 3.33 9.19 -3.94
C ASP A 71 4.14 7.98 -4.44
N TYR A 72 5.43 7.97 -4.18
CA TYR A 72 6.34 6.89 -4.56
C TYR A 72 7.21 6.46 -3.39
N PHE A 73 7.29 5.14 -3.19
CA PHE A 73 8.06 4.54 -2.10
C PHE A 73 9.25 3.76 -2.65
N SER A 74 10.42 4.04 -2.10
CA SER A 74 11.64 3.28 -2.36
C SER A 74 11.95 2.40 -1.16
N PHE A 75 12.51 1.21 -1.39
CA PHE A 75 12.91 0.34 -0.29
C PHE A 75 14.18 0.85 0.36
N ASP A 76 14.13 1.08 1.67
CA ASP A 76 15.26 1.42 2.51
C ASP A 76 15.94 0.13 2.99
N GLU A 77 17.08 -0.20 2.39
CA GLU A 77 17.85 -1.40 2.72
C GLU A 77 18.37 -1.43 4.16
N LYS A 78 18.59 -0.26 4.78
CA LYS A 78 19.11 -0.17 6.14
C LYS A 78 18.02 -0.46 7.16
N ASN A 79 16.84 0.12 6.95
CA ASN A 79 15.70 -0.01 7.86
C ASN A 79 14.74 -1.15 7.48
N LYS A 80 14.95 -1.78 6.31
CA LYS A 80 14.14 -2.86 5.75
C LYS A 80 12.66 -2.49 5.64
N ASN A 81 12.37 -1.26 5.19
CA ASN A 81 11.02 -0.77 5.01
C ASN A 81 10.86 0.13 3.77
N TRP A 82 9.61 0.36 3.36
CA TRP A 82 9.27 1.21 2.23
C TRP A 82 9.07 2.65 2.67
N ARG A 83 9.83 3.59 2.10
CA ARG A 83 9.79 5.02 2.47
C ARG A 83 9.55 5.95 1.28
N SER A 84 8.75 6.99 1.51
CA SER A 84 8.57 8.08 0.56
C SER A 84 9.78 9.03 0.54
N ALA A 85 9.83 9.93 -0.43
CA ALA A 85 10.86 10.99 -0.47
C ALA A 85 10.80 11.93 0.74
N LYS A 86 9.67 11.96 1.46
CA LYS A 86 9.46 12.75 2.69
C LYS A 86 9.83 11.98 3.96
N GLY A 87 10.27 10.72 3.83
CA GLY A 87 10.62 9.85 4.94
C GLY A 87 9.43 9.12 5.59
N GLU A 88 8.21 9.28 5.06
CA GLU A 88 7.02 8.57 5.54
C GLU A 88 7.10 7.08 5.18
N GLU A 89 6.68 6.21 6.09
CA GLU A 89 6.62 4.77 5.85
C GLU A 89 5.28 4.38 5.20
N LEU A 90 5.31 3.42 4.27
CA LEU A 90 4.15 3.01 3.48
C LEU A 90 2.96 2.58 4.35
N SER A 91 3.16 1.62 5.26
CA SER A 91 2.07 1.07 6.08
C SER A 91 1.50 2.10 7.05
N PRO A 92 2.30 2.83 7.84
CA PRO A 92 1.78 3.89 8.71
C PRO A 92 1.01 4.97 7.93
N LYS A 93 1.50 5.38 6.75
CA LYS A 93 0.78 6.33 5.90
C LYS A 93 -0.61 5.82 5.54
N LEU A 94 -0.71 4.62 4.98
CA LEU A 94 -2.00 4.02 4.61
C LEU A 94 -2.94 3.91 5.83
N PHE A 95 -2.48 3.32 6.94
CA PHE A 95 -3.32 3.12 8.12
C PHE A 95 -3.74 4.44 8.78
N SER A 96 -2.91 5.49 8.70
CA SER A 96 -3.29 6.81 9.19
C SER A 96 -4.44 7.41 8.37
N GLU A 97 -4.46 7.20 7.05
CA GLU A 97 -5.55 7.64 6.19
C GLU A 97 -6.82 6.80 6.41
N LEU A 98 -6.67 5.49 6.61
CA LEU A 98 -7.79 4.57 6.82
C LEU A 98 -8.39 4.62 8.24
N LYS A 99 -7.69 5.23 9.21
CA LYS A 99 -8.06 5.23 10.65
C LYS A 99 -9.49 5.70 10.92
N THR A 100 -10.01 6.64 10.12
CA THR A 100 -11.38 7.15 10.33
C THR A 100 -12.47 6.15 9.99
N PHE A 101 -12.12 5.15 9.18
CA PHE A 101 -13.01 4.08 8.70
C PHE A 101 -12.79 2.79 9.52
N LEU A 102 -11.54 2.46 9.87
CA LEU A 102 -11.23 1.37 10.81
C LEU A 102 -11.66 1.71 12.25
N LYS A 103 -12.94 1.56 12.56
CA LYS A 103 -13.55 1.72 13.90
C LYS A 103 -14.00 0.39 14.48
#